data_AF-A0A078BD15-F1
#
_entry.id   AF-A0A078BD15-F1
#
_cell.length_a   1.000
_cell.length_b   1.000
_cell.length_c   1.000
_cell.angle_alpha   90.00
_cell.angle_beta   90.00
_cell.angle_gamma   90.00
#
_symmetry.space_group_name_H-M   'P 1'
#
loop_
_entity.id
_entity.type
_entity.pdbx_description
1 polymer ?
#
loop_
_entity_poly.entity_id
_entity_poly.type
_entity_poly.pdbx_seq_one_letter_code
_entity_poly.pdbx_strand_id
1 'polypeptide(L)'
;MSNIDGYDEKKSIFIHLVSHSHMDVGWNMIPEDYYKTKVKSILNTVIDALFDNEERKFSFAEIYYFEKWWNEQDEVQKDRVRRLVKEGRFEFVNGGWVANDEACPTFEDIIINIMIGHSFLKREFGIQPRMAWHCDPFGHSATTPDLFAKMGFDALFFGRIDDEEKNWRKVNRSLEFIW
;
A
#
# COMPACT_ATOMS: atom_id res chain seq x y z
N MET A 1 -1.17 -10.03 23.43
CA MET A 1 -2.55 -10.46 23.15
C MET A 1 -3.13 -11.01 24.44
N SER A 2 -4.04 -10.27 25.06
CA SER A 2 -4.82 -10.76 26.20
C SER A 2 -5.74 -11.87 25.71
N ASN A 3 -5.70 -13.04 26.35
CA ASN A 3 -6.64 -14.12 26.10
C ASN A 3 -8.04 -13.63 26.48
N ILE A 4 -8.91 -13.50 25.48
CA ILE A 4 -10.34 -13.27 25.69
C ILE A 4 -10.94 -14.62 26.08
N ASP A 5 -11.40 -14.75 27.32
CA ASP A 5 -12.09 -15.95 27.79
C ASP A 5 -13.30 -16.26 26.88
N GLY A 6 -13.34 -17.47 26.30
CA GLY A 6 -14.41 -17.94 25.41
C GLY A 6 -14.12 -17.89 23.91
N TYR A 7 -12.88 -17.58 23.50
CA TYR A 7 -12.47 -17.61 22.10
C TYR A 7 -12.48 -19.04 21.52
N ASP A 8 -13.50 -19.33 20.70
CA ASP A 8 -13.52 -20.47 19.77
C ASP A 8 -13.13 -19.95 18.38
N GLU A 9 -11.87 -20.18 17.99
CA GLU A 9 -11.29 -19.78 16.71
C GLU A 9 -12.12 -20.27 15.52
N LYS A 10 -12.85 -21.40 15.66
CA LYS A 10 -13.69 -21.97 14.59
C LYS A 10 -15.03 -21.29 14.41
N LYS A 11 -15.46 -20.42 15.33
CA LYS A 11 -16.75 -19.70 15.29
C LYS A 11 -16.61 -18.19 15.24
N SER A 12 -15.39 -17.68 15.32
CA SER A 12 -15.11 -16.26 15.36
C SER A 12 -14.85 -15.73 13.95
N ILE A 13 -15.34 -14.52 13.66
CA ILE A 13 -15.02 -13.80 12.42
C ILE A 13 -13.91 -12.80 12.74
N PHE A 14 -12.79 -12.89 12.02
CA PHE A 14 -11.73 -11.89 12.10
C PHE A 14 -12.03 -10.78 11.10
N ILE A 15 -12.08 -9.55 11.61
CA ILE A 15 -12.28 -8.36 10.79
C ILE A 15 -10.96 -7.59 10.79
N HIS A 16 -10.31 -7.53 9.63
CA HIS A 16 -9.10 -6.74 9.44
C HIS A 16 -9.49 -5.34 8.97
N LEU A 17 -9.31 -4.33 9.83
CA LEU A 17 -9.46 -2.94 9.47
C LEU A 17 -8.13 -2.41 8.92
N VAL A 18 -8.05 -2.21 7.61
CA VAL A 18 -6.85 -1.69 6.93
C VAL A 18 -7.03 -0.21 6.64
N SER A 19 -6.46 0.65 7.49
CA SER A 19 -6.44 2.08 7.25
C SER A 19 -5.44 2.43 6.15
N HIS A 20 -5.90 3.14 5.12
CA HIS A 20 -5.07 3.61 4.02
C HIS A 20 -5.55 4.98 3.53
N SER A 21 -4.76 5.64 2.69
CA SER A 21 -5.17 6.82 1.93
C SER A 21 -4.66 6.65 0.50
N HIS A 22 -5.56 6.65 -0.47
CA HIS A 22 -5.17 6.66 -1.88
C HIS A 22 -4.67 8.05 -2.28
N MET A 23 -3.50 8.14 -2.91
CA MET A 23 -2.85 9.41 -3.24
C MET A 23 -2.37 9.43 -4.69
N ASP A 24 -3.25 9.82 -5.60
CA ASP A 24 -2.91 9.99 -7.02
C ASP A 24 -1.68 10.87 -7.22
N VAL A 25 -0.66 10.35 -7.90
CA VAL A 25 0.52 11.12 -8.31
C VAL A 25 0.18 11.93 -9.57
N GLY A 26 -0.70 12.90 -9.37
CA GLY A 26 -1.29 13.72 -10.44
C GLY A 26 -2.59 13.11 -10.98
N TRP A 27 -3.64 13.93 -10.99
CA TRP A 27 -4.95 13.60 -11.57
C TRP A 27 -5.70 14.89 -11.85
N ASN A 28 -6.55 15.34 -10.91
CA ASN A 28 -7.25 16.63 -11.00
C ASN A 28 -6.36 17.83 -10.63
N MET A 29 -5.27 17.58 -9.90
CA MET A 29 -4.23 18.56 -9.60
C MET A 29 -2.88 17.97 -9.99
N ILE A 30 -1.88 18.83 -10.20
CA ILE A 30 -0.51 18.37 -10.40
C ILE A 30 0.04 17.75 -9.10
N PRO A 31 1.04 16.84 -9.18
CA PRO A 31 1.57 16.17 -8.00
C PRO A 31 2.02 17.12 -6.89
N GLU A 32 2.62 18.26 -7.25
CA GLU A 32 3.10 19.25 -6.30
C GLU A 32 1.98 19.93 -5.50
N ASP A 33 0.83 20.17 -6.12
CA ASP A 33 -0.31 20.80 -5.46
C ASP A 33 -0.99 19.82 -4.52
N TYR A 34 -1.17 18.57 -4.93
CA TYR A 34 -1.57 17.48 -4.03
C TYR A 34 -0.63 17.38 -2.84
N TYR A 35 0.68 17.45 -3.07
CA TYR A 35 1.67 17.36 -2.01
C TYR A 35 1.48 18.46 -0.96
N LYS A 36 1.48 19.72 -1.41
CA LYS A 36 1.39 20.91 -0.55
C LYS A 36 0.07 21.02 0.19
N THR A 37 -1.04 20.68 -0.47
CA THR A 37 -2.38 20.95 0.07
C THR A 37 -2.98 19.78 0.83
N LYS A 38 -2.51 18.54 0.58
CA LYS A 38 -3.13 17.33 1.14
C LYS A 38 -2.10 16.36 1.74
N VAL A 39 -1.26 15.77 0.89
CA VAL A 39 -0.40 14.62 1.24
C VAL A 39 0.48 14.92 2.44
N LYS A 40 1.15 16.08 2.47
CA LYS A 40 2.03 16.46 3.58
C LYS A 40 1.29 16.48 4.92
N SER A 41 0.08 17.05 4.94
CA SER A 41 -0.74 17.06 6.15
C SER A 41 -1.22 15.67 6.54
N ILE A 42 -1.54 14.82 5.57
CA ILE A 42 -1.96 13.43 5.84
C ILE A 42 -0.80 12.67 6.48
N LEU A 43 0.40 12.72 5.90
CA LEU A 43 1.57 12.03 6.45
C LEU A 43 1.89 12.51 7.88
N ASN A 44 1.93 13.83 8.12
CA ASN A 44 2.17 14.35 9.47
C ASN A 44 1.15 13.82 10.49
N THR A 45 -0.15 13.95 10.16
CA THR A 45 -1.23 13.57 11.07
C THR A 45 -1.33 12.06 11.28
N VAL A 46 -1.00 11.25 10.27
CA VAL A 46 -0.92 9.78 10.40
C VAL A 46 0.20 9.40 11.35
N ILE A 47 1.40 9.98 11.22
CA ILE A 47 2.51 9.67 12.14
C ILE A 47 2.13 10.04 13.57
N ASP A 48 1.55 11.22 13.80
CA ASP A 48 1.09 11.61 15.14
C ASP A 48 0.00 10.67 15.67
N ALA A 49 -1.01 10.36 14.86
CA ALA A 49 -2.08 9.44 15.25
C ALA A 49 -1.58 8.03 15.59
N LEU A 50 -0.52 7.54 14.93
CA LEU A 50 0.12 6.28 15.28
C LEU A 50 0.88 6.37 16.60
N PHE A 51 1.50 7.49 16.95
CA PHE A 51 2.10 7.64 18.28
C PHE A 51 1.06 7.78 19.40
N ASP A 52 -0.12 8.34 19.11
CA ASP A 52 -1.18 8.53 20.09
C ASP A 52 -1.86 7.22 20.55
N ASN A 53 -1.80 6.14 19.77
CA ASN A 53 -2.39 4.85 20.14
C ASN A 53 -1.64 3.70 19.48
N GLU A 54 -1.03 2.83 20.29
CA GLU A 54 -0.18 1.70 19.88
C GLU A 54 -0.90 0.60 19.07
N GLU A 55 -2.23 0.53 19.12
CA GLU A 55 -3.01 -0.45 18.35
C GLU A 55 -3.26 -0.02 16.91
N ARG A 56 -3.09 1.28 16.60
CA ARG A 56 -3.32 1.80 15.25
C ARG A 56 -2.25 1.32 14.28
N LYS A 57 -2.70 1.07 13.05
CA LYS A 57 -1.87 0.76 11.89
C LYS A 57 -2.29 1.59 10.68
N PHE A 58 -1.37 1.79 9.75
CA PHE A 58 -1.64 2.49 8.50
C PHE A 58 -0.79 1.92 7.36
N SER A 59 -1.40 1.73 6.20
CA SER A 59 -0.75 1.28 4.97
C SER A 59 -0.60 2.41 3.96
N PHE A 60 0.59 2.57 3.39
CA PHE A 60 0.93 3.65 2.45
C PHE A 60 1.56 3.07 1.17
N ALA A 61 1.21 3.59 -0.01
CA ALA A 61 1.59 2.99 -1.29
C ALA A 61 2.56 3.80 -2.15
N GLU A 62 2.31 5.10 -2.35
CA GLU A 62 2.93 5.88 -3.42
C GLU A 62 4.28 6.52 -3.01
N ILE A 63 5.40 5.85 -3.30
CA ILE A 63 6.72 6.26 -2.80
C ILE A 63 7.18 7.62 -3.32
N TYR A 64 6.70 8.09 -4.47
CA TYR A 64 6.92 9.47 -4.94
C TYR A 64 6.63 10.50 -3.85
N TYR A 65 5.47 10.37 -3.19
CA TYR A 65 5.04 11.29 -2.15
C TYR A 65 5.77 11.09 -0.84
N PHE A 66 5.99 9.83 -0.46
CA PHE A 66 6.69 9.53 0.77
C PHE A 66 8.15 10.00 0.72
N GLU A 67 8.89 9.75 -0.36
CA GLU A 67 10.27 10.21 -0.50
C GLU A 67 10.35 11.75 -0.47
N LYS A 68 9.44 12.44 -1.16
CA LYS A 68 9.37 13.90 -1.11
C LYS A 68 9.15 14.41 0.33
N TRP A 69 8.22 13.80 1.05
CA TRP A 69 7.97 14.12 2.46
C TRP A 69 9.17 13.80 3.36
N TRP A 70 9.76 12.62 3.19
CA TRP A 70 10.89 12.12 3.96
C TRP A 70 12.09 13.06 3.92
N ASN A 71 12.39 13.60 2.73
CA ASN A 71 13.52 14.49 2.51
C ASN A 71 13.34 15.88 3.16
N GLU A 72 12.13 16.25 3.56
CA GLU A 72 11.84 17.48 4.31
C GLU A 72 11.89 17.30 5.84
N GLN A 73 12.02 16.07 6.35
CA GLN A 73 11.96 15.78 7.78
C GLN A 73 13.32 15.87 8.47
N ASP A 74 13.31 16.27 9.75
CA ASP A 74 14.47 16.17 10.62
C ASP A 74 14.70 14.73 11.12
N GLU A 75 15.85 14.46 11.74
CA GLU A 75 16.16 13.11 12.21
C GLU A 75 15.24 12.61 13.33
N VAL A 76 14.66 13.53 14.13
CA VAL A 76 13.69 13.14 15.18
C VAL A 76 12.44 12.54 14.53
N GLN A 77 11.89 13.20 13.52
CA GLN A 77 10.73 12.72 12.80
C GLN A 77 11.05 11.47 11.97
N LYS A 78 12.23 11.40 11.36
CA LYS A 78 12.66 10.18 10.65
C LYS A 78 12.80 8.99 11.60
N ASP A 79 13.35 9.16 12.78
CA ASP A 79 13.46 8.11 13.79
C ASP A 79 12.08 7.64 14.29
N ARG A 80 11.14 8.57 14.45
CA ARG A 80 9.73 8.24 14.75
C ARG A 80 9.14 7.30 13.71
N VAL A 81 9.33 7.59 12.42
CA VAL A 81 8.83 6.77 11.33
C VAL A 81 9.57 5.43 11.26
N ARG A 82 10.92 5.41 11.34
CA ARG A 82 11.70 4.17 11.38
C ARG A 82 11.21 3.24 12.48
N ARG A 83 10.89 3.78 13.66
CA ARG A 83 10.29 3.03 14.77
C ARG A 83 8.93 2.43 14.38
N LEU A 84 8.01 3.23 13.84
CA LEU A 84 6.69 2.75 13.43
C LEU A 84 6.75 1.68 12.33
N VAL A 85 7.69 1.81 11.38
CA VAL A 85 7.93 0.82 10.32
C VAL A 85 8.47 -0.47 10.93
N LYS A 86 9.46 -0.38 11.83
CA LYS A 86 10.02 -1.55 12.54
C LYS A 86 8.97 -2.27 13.39
N GLU A 87 8.03 -1.53 13.98
CA GLU A 87 6.92 -2.07 14.76
C GLU A 87 5.80 -2.68 13.88
N GLY A 88 5.85 -2.50 12.55
CA GLY A 88 4.81 -2.97 11.63
C GLY A 88 3.50 -2.19 11.76
N ARG A 89 3.58 -0.93 12.18
CA ARG A 89 2.43 -0.04 12.41
C ARG A 89 2.27 0.99 11.30
N PHE A 90 3.37 1.41 10.70
CA PHE A 90 3.37 2.08 9.40
C PHE A 90 3.91 1.10 8.37
N GLU A 91 3.05 0.57 7.50
CA GLU A 91 3.41 -0.44 6.52
C GLU A 91 3.43 0.15 5.10
N PHE A 92 4.43 -0.23 4.31
CA PHE A 92 4.44 0.07 2.89
C PHE A 92 3.84 -1.09 2.11
N VAL A 93 2.82 -0.80 1.32
CA VAL A 93 2.17 -1.76 0.39
C VAL A 93 2.42 -1.30 -1.04
N ASN A 94 2.51 -2.21 -2.00
CA ASN A 94 3.01 -1.94 -3.36
C ASN A 94 4.45 -1.40 -3.35
N GLY A 95 4.63 -0.13 -2.99
CA GLY A 95 5.94 0.49 -2.83
C GLY A 95 6.60 0.90 -4.13
N GLY A 96 5.87 0.89 -5.25
CA GLY A 96 6.29 1.54 -6.48
C GLY A 96 6.41 3.05 -6.34
N TRP A 97 7.11 3.68 -7.28
CA TRP A 97 7.17 5.14 -7.36
C TRP A 97 5.76 5.75 -7.45
N VAL A 98 4.90 5.13 -8.26
CA VAL A 98 3.46 5.40 -8.36
C VAL A 98 2.68 4.08 -8.33
N ALA A 99 1.37 4.14 -8.08
CA ALA A 99 0.45 3.06 -8.43
C ALA A 99 0.24 3.09 -9.96
N ASN A 100 0.98 2.25 -10.69
CA ASN A 100 0.97 2.30 -12.15
C ASN A 100 -0.33 1.76 -12.76
N ASP A 101 -0.66 2.26 -13.95
CA ASP A 101 -1.64 1.61 -14.84
C ASP A 101 -1.17 0.20 -15.25
N GLU A 102 -2.11 -0.64 -15.66
CA GLU A 102 -1.85 -2.01 -16.11
C GLU A 102 -2.16 -2.22 -17.60
N ALA A 103 -2.80 -1.24 -18.27
CA ALA A 103 -3.20 -1.37 -19.66
C ALA A 103 -2.16 -0.79 -20.64
N CYS A 104 -1.65 0.40 -20.35
CA CYS A 104 -0.81 1.18 -21.26
C CYS A 104 0.71 0.99 -21.08
N PRO A 105 1.25 0.83 -19.85
CA PRO A 105 2.69 0.73 -19.65
C PRO A 105 3.30 -0.54 -20.24
N THR A 106 4.58 -0.44 -20.61
CA THR A 106 5.38 -1.64 -20.92
C THR A 106 5.80 -2.36 -19.64
N PHE A 107 6.19 -3.62 -19.74
CA PHE A 107 6.65 -4.35 -18.55
C PHE A 107 7.95 -3.75 -17.99
N GLU A 108 8.80 -3.17 -18.84
CA GLU A 108 9.99 -2.44 -18.42
C GLU A 108 9.64 -1.23 -17.57
N ASP A 109 8.63 -0.45 -17.96
CA ASP A 109 8.19 0.72 -17.19
C ASP A 109 7.66 0.30 -15.80
N ILE A 110 6.92 -0.81 -15.73
CA ILE A 110 6.42 -1.36 -14.46
C ILE A 110 7.59 -1.80 -13.57
N ILE A 111 8.58 -2.51 -14.14
CA ILE A 111 9.78 -2.94 -13.39
C ILE A 111 10.54 -1.74 -12.86
N ILE A 112 10.76 -0.71 -13.68
CA ILE A 112 11.47 0.51 -13.29
C ILE A 112 10.69 1.24 -12.19
N ASN A 113 9.37 1.37 -12.32
CA ASN A 113 8.49 1.97 -11.31
C ASN A 113 8.64 1.31 -9.93
N ILE A 114 8.55 -0.02 -9.88
CA ILE A 114 8.73 -0.78 -8.63
C ILE A 114 10.16 -0.66 -8.11
N MET A 115 11.16 -0.80 -8.99
CA MET A 115 12.57 -0.73 -8.63
C MET A 115 12.94 0.60 -7.98
N ILE A 116 12.47 1.73 -8.49
CA ILE A 116 12.76 3.06 -7.93
C ILE A 116 12.25 3.15 -6.49
N GLY A 117 10.97 2.84 -6.27
CA GLY A 117 10.37 2.93 -4.94
C GLY A 117 10.94 1.91 -3.95
N HIS A 118 11.14 0.65 -4.38
CA HIS A 118 11.75 -0.39 -3.53
C HIS A 118 13.22 -0.08 -3.19
N SER A 119 13.97 0.55 -4.09
CA SER A 119 15.36 0.96 -3.82
C SER A 119 15.42 2.01 -2.72
N PHE A 120 14.50 2.99 -2.73
CA PHE A 120 14.36 3.96 -1.66
C PHE A 120 14.02 3.27 -0.33
N LEU A 121 12.99 2.40 -0.31
CA LEU A 121 12.56 1.71 0.91
C LEU A 121 13.64 0.80 1.50
N LYS A 122 14.38 0.10 0.65
CA LYS A 122 15.48 -0.76 1.06
C LYS A 122 16.63 0.06 1.66
N ARG A 123 16.94 1.23 1.10
CA ARG A 123 18.00 2.12 1.61
C ARG A 123 17.63 2.73 2.96
N GLU A 124 16.42 3.25 3.11
CA GLU A 124 16.02 4.00 4.30
C GLU A 124 15.52 3.11 5.46
N PHE A 125 14.89 1.97 5.14
CA PHE A 125 14.22 1.12 6.13
C PHE A 125 14.69 -0.34 6.11
N GLY A 126 15.46 -0.76 5.10
CA GLY A 126 15.92 -2.16 4.98
C GLY A 126 14.78 -3.14 4.65
N ILE A 127 13.67 -2.66 4.10
CA ILE A 127 12.48 -3.46 3.82
C ILE A 127 12.25 -3.65 2.32
N GLN A 128 11.43 -4.64 2.00
CA GLN A 128 10.85 -4.86 0.67
C GLN A 128 9.37 -5.23 0.87
N PRO A 129 8.41 -4.42 0.38
CA PRO A 129 6.99 -4.72 0.46
C PRO A 129 6.65 -6.09 -0.14
N ARG A 130 5.74 -6.82 0.52
CA ARG A 130 5.29 -8.17 0.10
C ARG A 130 3.84 -8.23 -0.36
N MET A 131 3.07 -7.17 -0.12
CA MET A 131 1.69 -7.03 -0.56
C MET A 131 1.61 -6.00 -1.68
N ALA A 132 1.13 -6.39 -2.86
CA ALA A 132 0.84 -5.45 -3.92
C ALA A 132 -0.56 -4.84 -3.74
N TRP A 133 -0.70 -3.56 -4.07
CA TRP A 133 -1.89 -2.76 -3.80
C TRP A 133 -2.31 -1.96 -5.04
N HIS A 134 -3.26 -2.50 -5.79
CA HIS A 134 -3.75 -1.98 -7.07
C HIS A 134 -5.27 -1.71 -6.96
N CYS A 135 -5.66 -0.85 -6.02
CA CYS A 135 -7.08 -0.56 -5.78
C CYS A 135 -7.74 0.25 -6.91
N ASP A 136 -6.97 1.04 -7.67
CA ASP A 136 -7.49 2.04 -8.61
C ASP A 136 -7.15 1.89 -10.11
N PRO A 137 -6.22 1.03 -10.59
CA PRO A 137 -6.04 0.81 -12.03
C PRO A 137 -7.34 0.38 -12.73
N PHE A 138 -7.59 0.87 -13.94
CA PHE A 138 -8.84 0.64 -14.68
C PHE A 138 -8.83 -0.71 -15.41
N GLY A 139 -8.98 -1.79 -14.63
CA GLY A 139 -8.79 -3.16 -15.10
C GLY A 139 -7.40 -3.67 -14.75
N HIS A 140 -7.23 -4.99 -14.83
CA HIS A 140 -6.02 -5.67 -14.37
C HIS A 140 -5.47 -6.61 -15.45
N SER A 141 -4.16 -6.54 -15.67
CA SER A 141 -3.46 -7.32 -16.71
C SER A 141 -3.11 -8.70 -16.20
N ALA A 142 -3.23 -9.72 -17.06
CA ALA A 142 -2.75 -11.07 -16.76
C ALA A 142 -1.23 -11.14 -16.54
N THR A 143 -0.48 -10.13 -17.00
CA THR A 143 0.97 -10.03 -16.78
C THR A 143 1.31 -9.57 -15.37
N THR A 144 0.47 -8.75 -14.73
CA THR A 144 0.72 -8.17 -13.41
C THR A 144 1.01 -9.20 -12.32
N PRO A 145 0.18 -10.24 -12.09
CA PRO A 145 0.44 -11.23 -11.03
C PRO A 145 1.74 -11.99 -11.24
N ASP A 146 2.04 -12.38 -12.49
CA ASP A 146 3.26 -13.13 -12.83
C ASP A 146 4.52 -12.27 -12.63
N LEU A 147 4.46 -11.00 -13.04
CA LEU A 147 5.55 -10.05 -12.85
C LEU A 147 5.77 -9.73 -11.37
N PHE A 148 4.68 -9.51 -10.62
CA PHE A 148 4.75 -9.18 -9.20
C PHE A 148 5.23 -10.35 -8.34
N ALA A 149 4.83 -11.58 -8.66
CA ALA A 149 5.38 -12.77 -8.03
C ALA A 149 6.90 -12.86 -8.23
N LYS A 150 7.41 -12.57 -9.43
CA LYS A 150 8.86 -12.51 -9.71
C LYS A 150 9.57 -11.38 -8.97
N MET A 151 8.87 -10.30 -8.61
CA MET A 151 9.37 -9.20 -7.79
C MET A 151 9.34 -9.48 -6.28
N GLY A 152 8.79 -10.64 -5.86
CA GLY A 152 8.75 -11.06 -4.47
C GLY A 152 7.51 -10.64 -3.70
N PHE A 153 6.44 -10.23 -4.39
CA PHE A 153 5.12 -10.07 -3.77
C PHE A 153 4.47 -11.44 -3.53
N ASP A 154 3.79 -11.59 -2.40
CA ASP A 154 3.04 -12.80 -2.03
C ASP A 154 1.57 -12.74 -2.46
N ALA A 155 1.03 -11.53 -2.53
CA ALA A 155 -0.38 -11.30 -2.82
C ALA A 155 -0.59 -9.94 -3.49
N LEU A 156 -1.69 -9.85 -4.24
CA LEU A 156 -2.15 -8.66 -4.92
C LEU A 156 -3.59 -8.39 -4.49
N PHE A 157 -3.82 -7.22 -3.90
CA PHE A 157 -5.17 -6.69 -3.75
C PHE A 157 -5.49 -5.79 -4.95
N PHE A 158 -6.66 -5.98 -5.55
CA PHE A 158 -7.12 -5.14 -6.65
C PHE A 158 -8.62 -4.85 -6.60
N GLY A 159 -9.03 -3.68 -7.10
CA GLY A 159 -10.37 -3.13 -6.85
C GLY A 159 -11.32 -3.10 -8.03
N ARG A 160 -10.83 -2.84 -9.25
CA ARG A 160 -11.65 -2.54 -10.42
C ARG A 160 -11.69 -3.72 -11.37
N ILE A 161 -12.78 -4.47 -11.30
CA ILE A 161 -13.13 -5.53 -12.24
C ILE A 161 -14.49 -5.25 -12.85
N ASP A 162 -14.78 -5.89 -13.98
CA ASP A 162 -16.10 -5.88 -14.60
C ASP A 162 -17.20 -6.27 -13.59
N ASP A 163 -18.36 -5.61 -13.68
CA ASP A 163 -19.45 -5.77 -12.72
C ASP A 163 -20.12 -7.14 -12.83
N GLU A 164 -20.24 -7.71 -14.03
CA GLU A 164 -20.81 -9.06 -14.21
C GLU A 164 -19.88 -10.10 -13.61
N GLU A 165 -18.57 -10.00 -13.87
CA GLU A 165 -17.54 -10.86 -13.29
C GLU A 165 -17.52 -10.74 -11.75
N LYS A 166 -17.57 -9.52 -11.21
CA LYS A 166 -17.60 -9.28 -9.76
C LYS A 166 -18.80 -9.93 -9.09
N ASN A 167 -19.97 -9.81 -9.71
CA ASN A 167 -21.20 -10.39 -9.18
C ASN A 167 -21.17 -11.92 -9.27
N TRP A 168 -20.68 -12.46 -10.38
CA TRP A 168 -20.48 -13.90 -10.53
C TRP A 168 -19.52 -14.46 -9.47
N ARG A 169 -18.37 -13.80 -9.23
CA ARG A 169 -17.41 -14.21 -8.19
C ARG A 169 -17.93 -14.12 -6.77
N LYS A 170 -18.76 -13.12 -6.46
CA LYS A 170 -19.44 -13.00 -5.16
C LYS A 170 -20.35 -14.20 -4.89
N VAL A 171 -21.18 -14.57 -5.89
CA VAL A 171 -22.11 -15.71 -5.77
C VAL A 171 -21.33 -17.02 -5.62
N ASN A 172 -20.24 -17.18 -6.37
CA ASN A 172 -19.42 -18.39 -6.36
C ASN A 172 -18.33 -18.41 -5.28
N ARG A 173 -18.23 -17.37 -4.43
CA ARG A 173 -17.20 -17.21 -3.38
C ARG A 173 -15.77 -17.36 -3.92
N SER A 174 -15.50 -16.73 -5.07
CA SER A 174 -14.22 -16.82 -5.81
C SER A 174 -13.57 -15.45 -6.07
N LEU A 175 -13.81 -14.49 -5.17
CA LEU A 175 -13.12 -13.19 -5.17
C LEU A 175 -11.65 -13.31 -4.78
N GLU A 176 -11.32 -14.31 -3.96
CA GLU A 176 -9.96 -14.69 -3.62
C GLU A 176 -9.60 -15.94 -4.43
N PHE A 177 -8.49 -15.88 -5.15
CA PHE A 177 -8.03 -16.98 -6.00
C PHE A 177 -6.53 -16.92 -6.19
N ILE A 178 -5.93 -18.06 -6.56
CA ILE A 178 -4.55 -18.09 -7.06
C ILE A 178 -4.64 -17.71 -8.53
N TRP A 179 -4.10 -16.54 -8.84
CA TRP A 179 -4.00 -16.05 -10.22
C TRP A 179 -2.74 -16.64 -10.86
#